data_AF-A0A653TAP5-F1
#
_entry.id   AF-A0A653TAP5-F1
#
_cell.length_a   1.000
_cell.length_b   1.000
_cell.length_c   1.000
_cell.angle_alpha   90.00
_cell.angle_beta   90.00
_cell.angle_gamma   90.00
#
_symmetry.space_group_name_H-M   'P 1'
#
loop_
_entity.id
_entity.type
_entity.pdbx_description
1 polymer ?
#
loop_
_entity_poly.entity_id
_entity_poly.type
_entity_poly.pdbx_seq_one_letter_code
_entity_poly.pdbx_strand_id
1 'polypeptide(L)'
;MASLFRLVPDARAELLQLNSWARPHQAGFAAAQRAARFGAAGPEASAFMAARREAILARLGEGAAAWNGWAGEMTRLRGRIGADGALLALWRLFADVELVDEIFEGDFNVAGIIFPAAARFAGSAFCGDAWFSEAHFHGPASFRDASFRADAFFDRAHFAGDADFGAATLHGTAEFRDMRCEGVACFVEAEFVGDAWFRGSRFDGVTQFRGVRHAGEAGFGDCRFAGAADFGEAEFAGNAGFEEARFGQMANFAAARFDRGAWFSNAAFDGRSNFERARFRGRRHFEGISLAAQVSPVAQQIAALEQFRFGRR
;
A
#
# COMPACT_ATOMS: atom_id res chain seq x y z
N MET A 1 19.89 39.21 21.72
CA MET A 1 18.64 38.86 21.01
C MET A 1 18.08 37.58 21.59
N ALA A 2 17.39 37.72 22.72
CA ALA A 2 16.69 36.65 23.40
C ALA A 2 15.30 36.50 22.77
N SER A 3 15.08 35.47 21.94
CA SER A 3 13.75 34.98 21.55
C SER A 3 13.90 33.73 20.68
N LEU A 4 13.69 32.54 21.27
CA LEU A 4 13.17 31.30 20.63
C LEU A 4 13.30 30.06 21.53
N PHE A 5 14.06 30.11 22.63
CA PHE A 5 14.22 28.98 23.58
C PHE A 5 13.21 28.97 24.75
N ARG A 6 12.00 29.54 24.59
CA ARG A 6 10.96 29.40 25.62
C ARG A 6 10.10 28.15 25.35
N LEU A 7 10.40 27.13 26.15
CA LEU A 7 9.48 26.11 26.66
C LEU A 7 8.91 25.12 25.64
N VAL A 8 9.70 24.11 25.26
CA VAL A 8 9.10 22.78 25.13
C VAL A 8 9.09 22.19 26.55
N PRO A 9 7.96 21.71 27.10
CA PRO A 9 8.03 20.61 28.05
C PRO A 9 9.02 19.57 27.50
N ASP A 10 9.84 18.94 28.33
CA ASP A 10 10.80 17.93 27.85
C ASP A 10 10.07 16.98 26.88
N ALA A 11 10.37 17.05 25.57
CA ALA A 11 9.63 16.33 24.53
C ALA A 11 9.65 14.83 24.81
N ARG A 12 10.68 14.36 25.52
CA ARG A 12 10.78 13.01 26.06
C ARG A 12 9.71 12.71 27.12
N ALA A 13 9.47 13.62 28.05
CA ALA A 13 8.44 13.46 29.08
C ALA A 13 7.04 13.38 28.45
N GLU A 14 6.77 14.20 27.43
CA GLU A 14 5.51 14.17 26.69
C GLU A 14 5.35 12.86 25.88
N LEU A 15 6.41 12.40 25.20
CA LEU A 15 6.44 11.08 24.54
C LEU A 15 6.08 9.96 25.53
N LEU A 16 6.67 9.98 26.73
CA LEU A 16 6.42 9.00 27.80
C LEU A 16 5.06 9.19 28.50
N GLN A 17 4.40 10.33 28.33
CA GLN A 17 3.03 10.56 28.79
C GLN A 17 2.03 9.99 27.79
N LEU A 18 2.22 10.24 26.50
CA LEU A 18 1.40 9.65 25.41
C LEU A 18 1.58 8.12 25.31
N ASN A 19 2.71 7.61 25.80
CA ASN A 19 3.07 6.19 25.78
C ASN A 19 3.39 5.69 27.19
N SER A 20 2.45 5.89 28.12
CA SER A 20 2.60 5.55 29.54
C SER A 20 2.94 4.07 29.79
N TRP A 21 2.48 3.18 28.90
CA TRP A 21 2.82 1.74 28.88
C TRP A 21 4.33 1.48 28.88
N ALA A 22 5.14 2.41 28.35
CA ALA A 22 6.59 2.22 28.22
C ALA A 22 7.36 2.56 29.52
N ARG A 23 6.72 3.23 30.49
CA ARG A 23 7.35 3.66 31.76
C ARG A 23 7.92 2.51 32.61
N PRO A 24 7.29 1.32 32.71
CA PRO A 24 7.88 0.18 33.43
C PRO A 24 9.06 -0.44 32.69
N HIS A 25 9.24 -0.18 31.39
CA HIS A 25 10.16 -0.89 30.51
C HIS A 25 11.35 -0.03 30.05
N GLN A 26 11.79 0.96 30.85
CA GLN A 26 12.81 1.92 30.40
C GLN A 26 14.17 1.29 30.06
N ALA A 27 14.56 0.21 30.74
CA ALA A 27 15.77 -0.55 30.41
C ALA A 27 15.67 -1.21 29.01
N GLY A 28 14.45 -1.59 28.62
CA GLY A 28 14.12 -2.20 27.34
C GLY A 28 14.34 -1.28 26.14
N PHE A 29 14.35 0.05 26.30
CA PHE A 29 14.59 0.99 25.19
C PHE A 29 15.95 0.81 24.56
N ALA A 30 17.00 0.81 25.38
CA ALA A 30 18.37 0.67 24.89
C ALA A 30 18.61 -0.74 24.33
N ALA A 31 17.98 -1.76 24.92
CA ALA A 31 18.01 -3.12 24.43
C ALA A 31 17.33 -3.26 23.06
N ALA A 32 16.13 -2.69 22.88
CA ALA A 32 15.40 -2.68 21.62
C ALA A 32 16.14 -1.90 20.52
N GLN A 33 16.72 -0.73 20.85
CA GLN A 33 17.54 0.04 19.91
C GLN A 33 18.80 -0.70 19.46
N ARG A 34 19.45 -1.46 20.37
CA ARG A 34 20.58 -2.33 20.01
C ARG A 34 20.14 -3.51 19.15
N ALA A 35 19.04 -4.17 19.51
CA ALA A 35 18.49 -5.29 18.76
C ALA A 35 18.16 -4.90 17.31
N ALA A 36 17.52 -3.74 17.12
CA ALA A 36 17.22 -3.19 15.80
C ALA A 36 18.47 -2.87 14.95
N ARG A 37 19.63 -2.64 15.58
CA ARG A 37 20.90 -2.35 14.87
C ARG A 37 21.78 -3.58 14.62
N PHE A 38 21.74 -4.57 15.51
CA PHE A 38 22.72 -5.66 15.55
C PHE A 38 22.11 -7.07 15.42
N GLY A 39 20.78 -7.18 15.25
CA GLY A 39 20.14 -8.41 14.75
C GLY A 39 19.88 -9.53 15.78
N ALA A 40 19.91 -9.24 17.08
CA ALA A 40 19.51 -10.21 18.11
C ALA A 40 18.79 -9.51 19.27
N ALA A 41 17.53 -9.89 19.53
CA ALA A 41 16.77 -9.42 20.68
C ALA A 41 17.09 -10.30 21.90
N GLY A 42 17.76 -9.73 22.91
CA GLY A 42 17.84 -10.34 24.23
C GLY A 42 16.48 -10.31 24.96
N PRO A 43 16.34 -11.01 26.10
CA PRO A 43 15.07 -11.13 26.82
C PRO A 43 14.39 -9.79 27.15
N GLU A 44 15.17 -8.77 27.53
CA GLU A 44 14.66 -7.42 27.82
C GLU A 44 14.06 -6.73 26.59
N ALA A 45 14.70 -6.89 25.42
CA ALA A 45 14.20 -6.33 24.16
C ALA A 45 12.91 -7.04 23.77
N SER A 46 12.86 -8.38 23.87
CA SER A 46 11.65 -9.16 23.56
C SER A 46 10.47 -8.78 24.47
N ALA A 47 10.71 -8.63 25.78
CA ALA A 47 9.67 -8.19 26.72
C ALA A 47 9.16 -6.78 26.40
N PHE A 48 10.06 -5.87 26.02
CA PHE A 48 9.67 -4.53 25.58
C PHE A 48 8.82 -4.55 24.31
N MET A 49 9.22 -5.34 23.30
CA MET A 49 8.47 -5.45 22.04
C MET A 49 7.09 -6.08 22.26
N ALA A 50 6.98 -7.08 23.15
CA ALA A 50 5.69 -7.65 23.55
C ALA A 50 4.77 -6.63 24.22
N ALA A 51 5.29 -5.87 25.21
CA ALA A 51 4.52 -4.81 25.88
C ALA A 51 4.09 -3.70 24.89
N ARG A 52 4.96 -3.37 23.92
CA ARG A 52 4.63 -2.42 22.86
C ARG A 52 3.49 -2.92 21.97
N ARG A 53 3.57 -4.18 21.52
CA ARG A 53 2.52 -4.83 20.72
C ARG A 53 1.19 -4.82 21.46
N GLU A 54 1.17 -5.21 22.73
CA GLU A 54 -0.04 -5.18 23.57
C GLU A 54 -0.62 -3.77 23.68
N ALA A 55 0.23 -2.75 23.87
CA ALA A 55 -0.22 -1.36 23.94
C ALA A 55 -0.80 -0.84 22.61
N ILE A 56 -0.26 -1.28 21.48
CA ILE A 56 -0.81 -0.97 20.14
C ILE A 56 -2.21 -1.58 20.02
N LEU A 57 -2.35 -2.87 20.27
CA LEU A 57 -3.61 -3.59 20.14
C LEU A 57 -4.68 -3.06 21.10
N ALA A 58 -4.30 -2.78 22.35
CA ALA A 58 -5.19 -2.17 23.33
C ALA A 58 -5.72 -0.82 22.83
N ARG A 59 -4.85 0.05 22.30
CA ARG A 59 -5.27 1.35 21.78
C ARG A 59 -6.13 1.25 20.52
N LEU A 60 -5.86 0.30 19.63
CA LEU A 60 -6.75 0.02 18.50
C LEU A 60 -8.12 -0.44 18.98
N GLY A 61 -8.17 -1.26 20.05
CA GLY A 61 -9.41 -1.71 20.68
C GLY A 61 -10.24 -0.61 21.36
N GLU A 62 -9.64 0.54 21.68
CA GLU A 62 -10.37 1.73 22.15
C GLU A 62 -11.11 2.46 21.01
N GLY A 63 -10.86 2.08 19.76
CA GLY A 63 -11.52 2.58 18.56
C GLY A 63 -10.85 3.79 17.92
N ALA A 64 -11.34 4.14 16.72
CA ALA A 64 -10.67 5.11 15.86
C ALA A 64 -10.56 6.52 16.44
N ALA A 65 -11.53 6.97 17.23
CA ALA A 65 -11.47 8.28 17.86
C ALA A 65 -10.31 8.40 18.87
N ALA A 66 -10.14 7.39 19.72
CA ALA A 66 -9.06 7.36 20.71
C ALA A 66 -7.69 7.27 20.02
N TRP A 67 -7.56 6.36 19.05
CA TRP A 67 -6.35 6.24 18.25
C TRP A 67 -5.99 7.54 17.52
N ASN A 68 -6.93 8.14 16.79
CA ASN A 68 -6.67 9.34 16.00
C ASN A 68 -6.36 10.55 16.89
N GLY A 69 -6.93 10.62 18.10
CA GLY A 69 -6.53 11.60 19.11
C GLY A 69 -5.04 11.45 19.48
N TRP A 70 -4.60 10.23 19.80
CA TRP A 70 -3.20 9.92 20.09
C TRP A 70 -2.29 10.18 18.88
N ALA A 71 -2.68 9.75 17.68
CA ALA A 71 -1.90 9.92 16.45
C ALA A 71 -1.72 11.41 16.10
N GLY A 72 -2.75 12.23 16.36
CA GLY A 72 -2.70 13.68 16.22
C GLY A 72 -1.65 14.31 17.14
N GLU A 73 -1.64 13.92 18.42
CA GLU A 73 -0.62 14.38 19.38
C GLU A 73 0.79 13.91 19.01
N MET A 74 0.95 12.64 18.62
CA MET A 74 2.23 12.12 18.12
C MET A 74 2.72 12.90 16.91
N THR A 75 1.83 13.28 15.98
CA THR A 75 2.17 14.08 14.80
C THR A 75 2.59 15.51 15.16
N ARG A 76 1.87 16.16 16.10
CA ARG A 76 2.25 17.50 16.61
C ARG A 76 3.61 17.47 17.30
N LEU A 77 3.85 16.44 18.11
CA LEU A 77 5.12 16.25 18.80
C LEU A 77 6.26 15.98 17.82
N ARG A 78 6.02 15.22 16.75
CA ARG A 78 6.99 15.00 15.67
C ARG A 78 7.50 16.30 15.07
N GLY A 79 6.61 17.27 14.84
CA GLY A 79 6.95 18.59 14.31
C GLY A 79 7.85 19.41 15.24
N ARG A 80 7.82 19.14 16.56
CA ARG A 80 8.63 19.83 17.57
C ARG A 80 9.98 19.18 17.86
N ILE A 81 10.15 17.89 17.62
CA ILE A 81 11.38 17.13 17.94
C ILE A 81 12.61 17.64 17.15
N GLY A 82 12.44 18.46 16.10
CA GLY A 82 13.55 19.06 15.37
C GLY A 82 14.49 18.01 14.77
N ALA A 83 15.80 18.25 14.84
CA ALA A 83 16.85 17.36 14.33
C ALA A 83 17.48 16.45 15.41
N ASP A 84 16.90 16.37 16.61
CA ASP A 84 17.42 15.50 17.67
C ASP A 84 17.24 14.02 17.29
N GLY A 85 18.31 13.37 16.85
CA GLY A 85 18.29 11.98 16.41
C GLY A 85 17.84 10.98 17.47
N ALA A 86 18.11 11.25 18.76
CA ALA A 86 17.73 10.34 19.84
C ALA A 86 16.23 10.44 20.14
N LEU A 87 15.69 11.65 20.19
CA LEU A 87 14.24 11.87 20.33
C LEU A 87 13.47 11.40 19.10
N LEU A 88 14.01 11.57 17.89
CA LEU A 88 13.42 11.03 16.67
C LEU A 88 13.36 9.50 16.69
N ALA A 89 14.42 8.85 17.13
CA ALA A 89 14.45 7.39 17.27
C ALA A 89 13.44 6.91 18.31
N LEU A 90 13.31 7.61 19.43
CA LEU A 90 12.33 7.28 20.47
C LEU A 90 10.89 7.52 19.98
N TRP A 91 10.64 8.62 19.27
CA TRP A 91 9.33 8.89 18.68
C TRP A 91 8.94 7.81 17.69
N ARG A 92 9.85 7.38 16.79
CA ARG A 92 9.59 6.29 15.84
C ARG A 92 9.28 4.99 16.56
N LEU A 93 10.03 4.67 17.62
CA LEU A 93 9.79 3.48 18.43
C LEU A 93 8.37 3.45 19.02
N PHE A 94 7.74 4.59 19.26
CA PHE A 94 6.36 4.66 19.76
C PHE A 94 5.30 4.86 18.68
N ALA A 95 5.64 5.56 17.60
CA ALA A 95 4.72 5.91 16.53
C ALA A 95 4.55 4.81 15.49
N ASP A 96 5.61 4.03 15.24
CA ASP A 96 5.54 2.89 14.32
C ASP A 96 4.52 1.87 14.87
N VAL A 97 3.77 1.25 13.98
CA VAL A 97 2.91 0.10 14.25
C VAL A 97 3.61 -1.13 13.70
N GLU A 98 3.87 -2.10 14.58
CA GLU A 98 4.50 -3.36 14.20
C GLU A 98 3.63 -4.52 14.70
N LEU A 99 2.89 -5.08 13.75
CA LEU A 99 1.97 -6.19 13.89
C LEU A 99 2.31 -7.20 12.78
N VAL A 100 3.57 -7.64 12.77
CA VAL A 100 4.19 -8.55 11.81
C VAL A 100 3.99 -9.99 12.26
N ASP A 101 3.73 -10.91 11.33
CA ASP A 101 3.47 -12.34 11.59
C ASP A 101 2.31 -12.57 12.57
N GLU A 102 1.35 -11.64 12.62
CA GLU A 102 0.19 -11.69 13.51
C GLU A 102 -0.94 -12.51 12.91
N ILE A 103 -1.72 -13.18 13.77
CA ILE A 103 -2.95 -13.86 13.36
C ILE A 103 -4.14 -13.13 14.00
N PHE A 104 -4.95 -12.49 13.16
CA PHE A 104 -6.20 -11.85 13.55
C PHE A 104 -7.35 -12.81 13.23
N GLU A 105 -7.79 -13.57 14.24
CA GLU A 105 -8.81 -14.61 14.07
C GLU A 105 -10.19 -14.07 13.69
N GLY A 106 -10.52 -12.86 14.14
CA GLY A 106 -11.75 -12.17 13.79
C GLY A 106 -11.51 -10.99 12.87
N ASP A 107 -12.57 -10.21 12.71
CA ASP A 107 -12.59 -8.93 12.03
C ASP A 107 -11.48 -7.99 12.53
N PHE A 108 -10.71 -7.43 11.59
CA PHE A 108 -9.70 -6.42 11.88
C PHE A 108 -10.13 -5.08 11.29
N ASN A 109 -10.62 -4.18 12.14
CA ASN A 109 -11.14 -2.89 11.70
C ASN A 109 -10.24 -1.73 12.13
N VAL A 110 -9.59 -1.13 11.15
CA VAL A 110 -8.82 0.11 11.26
C VAL A 110 -9.26 1.13 10.21
N ALA A 111 -10.53 1.09 9.81
CA ALA A 111 -11.09 2.06 8.89
C ALA A 111 -10.99 3.49 9.47
N GLY A 112 -10.57 4.45 8.65
CA GLY A 112 -10.38 5.84 9.05
C GLY A 112 -9.24 6.09 10.06
N ILE A 113 -8.42 5.08 10.36
CA ILE A 113 -7.28 5.21 11.28
C ILE A 113 -6.15 6.01 10.63
N ILE A 114 -5.54 6.91 11.41
CA ILE A 114 -4.33 7.64 11.04
C ILE A 114 -3.12 6.93 11.63
N PHE A 115 -2.26 6.39 10.78
CA PHE A 115 -0.94 5.86 11.16
C PHE A 115 0.10 6.98 11.03
N PRO A 116 0.60 7.54 12.16
CA PRO A 116 1.47 8.73 12.12
C PRO A 116 2.90 8.43 11.65
N ALA A 117 3.30 7.16 11.62
CA ALA A 117 4.61 6.69 11.16
C ALA A 117 4.45 5.41 10.33
N ALA A 118 5.45 4.51 10.33
CA ALA A 118 5.37 3.27 9.56
C ALA A 118 4.31 2.32 10.15
N ALA A 119 3.62 1.58 9.30
CA ALA A 119 2.67 0.54 9.71
C ALA A 119 3.04 -0.79 9.05
N ARG A 120 3.38 -1.80 9.85
CA ARG A 120 3.88 -3.09 9.38
C ARG A 120 2.94 -4.21 9.81
N PHE A 121 2.38 -4.88 8.80
CA PHE A 121 1.52 -6.05 8.86
C PHE A 121 2.10 -7.20 8.03
N ALA A 122 3.41 -7.18 7.78
CA ALA A 122 4.06 -8.17 6.93
C ALA A 122 3.91 -9.59 7.53
N GLY A 123 3.66 -10.59 6.69
CA GLY A 123 3.47 -11.99 7.12
C GLY A 123 2.20 -12.27 7.93
N SER A 124 1.39 -11.25 8.22
CA SER A 124 0.21 -11.40 9.07
C SER A 124 -0.97 -12.03 8.34
N ALA A 125 -1.79 -12.79 9.07
CA ALA A 125 -3.01 -13.41 8.58
C ALA A 125 -4.26 -12.72 9.16
N PHE A 126 -5.13 -12.24 8.28
CA PHE A 126 -6.45 -11.71 8.60
C PHE A 126 -7.49 -12.79 8.27
N CYS A 127 -8.00 -13.47 9.31
CA CYS A 127 -8.94 -14.57 9.15
C CYS A 127 -10.38 -14.09 8.92
N GLY A 128 -10.77 -13.00 9.57
CA GLY A 128 -12.00 -12.26 9.29
C GLY A 128 -11.79 -11.16 8.26
N ASP A 129 -12.83 -10.36 8.05
CA ASP A 129 -12.76 -9.22 7.14
C ASP A 129 -11.77 -8.18 7.69
N ALA A 130 -11.02 -7.53 6.78
CA ALA A 130 -9.99 -6.58 7.13
C ALA A 130 -10.32 -5.20 6.55
N TRP A 131 -10.71 -4.25 7.40
CA TRP A 131 -11.09 -2.90 6.99
C TRP A 131 -9.96 -1.90 7.24
N PHE A 132 -9.41 -1.41 6.13
CA PHE A 132 -8.46 -0.31 6.03
C PHE A 132 -9.04 0.88 5.23
N SER A 133 -10.34 0.85 4.89
CA SER A 133 -10.99 1.91 4.14
C SER A 133 -10.79 3.26 4.80
N GLU A 134 -10.47 4.29 4.02
CA GLU A 134 -10.20 5.66 4.51
C GLU A 134 -9.05 5.78 5.52
N ALA A 135 -8.26 4.72 5.76
CA ALA A 135 -7.08 4.81 6.60
C ALA A 135 -6.02 5.71 5.94
N HIS A 136 -5.28 6.45 6.76
CA HIS A 136 -4.22 7.35 6.30
C HIS A 136 -2.87 6.90 6.86
N PHE A 137 -1.97 6.52 5.96
CA PHE A 137 -0.60 6.09 6.27
C PHE A 137 0.38 7.21 5.97
N HIS A 138 0.89 7.88 7.01
CA HIS A 138 1.90 8.94 6.83
C HIS A 138 3.29 8.40 6.51
N GLY A 139 3.65 7.22 7.04
CA GLY A 139 4.87 6.50 6.72
C GLY A 139 4.64 5.34 5.76
N PRO A 140 5.68 4.54 5.48
CA PRO A 140 5.55 3.31 4.71
C PRO A 140 4.59 2.32 5.38
N ALA A 141 3.71 1.72 4.59
CA ALA A 141 2.78 0.68 5.00
C ALA A 141 3.17 -0.63 4.31
N SER A 142 3.34 -1.70 5.08
CA SER A 142 3.75 -3.01 4.56
C SER A 142 2.75 -4.09 4.94
N PHE A 143 2.16 -4.71 3.92
CA PHE A 143 1.35 -5.92 3.92
C PHE A 143 2.04 -7.06 3.15
N ARG A 144 3.35 -6.93 2.92
CA ARG A 144 4.17 -7.94 2.25
C ARG A 144 3.98 -9.32 2.90
N ASP A 145 3.79 -10.35 2.08
CA ASP A 145 3.54 -11.73 2.53
C ASP A 145 2.28 -11.90 3.43
N ALA A 146 1.41 -10.88 3.53
CA ALA A 146 0.19 -10.99 4.34
C ALA A 146 -0.86 -11.87 3.64
N SER A 147 -1.67 -12.58 4.44
CA SER A 147 -2.80 -13.38 3.97
C SER A 147 -4.12 -12.77 4.43
N PHE A 148 -4.96 -12.36 3.47
CA PHE A 148 -6.34 -11.93 3.72
C PHE A 148 -7.27 -13.08 3.34
N ARG A 149 -7.82 -13.78 4.34
CA ARG A 149 -8.63 -14.99 4.12
C ARG A 149 -10.08 -14.68 3.78
N ALA A 150 -10.60 -13.58 4.30
CA ALA A 150 -11.90 -13.01 3.94
C ALA A 150 -11.70 -11.74 3.09
N ASP A 151 -12.69 -10.85 3.06
CA ASP A 151 -12.63 -9.65 2.23
C ASP A 151 -11.66 -8.61 2.84
N ALA A 152 -10.96 -7.88 1.97
CA ALA A 152 -9.99 -6.87 2.35
C ALA A 152 -10.36 -5.52 1.74
N PHE A 153 -10.67 -4.53 2.58
CA PHE A 153 -11.18 -3.24 2.16
C PHE A 153 -10.15 -2.14 2.36
N PHE A 154 -9.65 -1.58 1.27
CA PHE A 154 -8.72 -0.45 1.18
C PHE A 154 -9.33 0.73 0.41
N ASP A 155 -10.65 0.75 0.20
CA ASP A 155 -11.33 1.84 -0.49
C ASP A 155 -11.00 3.20 0.12
N ARG A 156 -10.64 4.18 -0.70
CA ARG A 156 -10.27 5.54 -0.28
C ARG A 156 -9.11 5.60 0.72
N ALA A 157 -8.36 4.52 0.91
CA ALA A 157 -7.16 4.55 1.74
C ALA A 157 -6.09 5.46 1.11
N HIS A 158 -5.36 6.19 1.95
CA HIS A 158 -4.35 7.13 1.52
C HIS A 158 -2.96 6.74 2.06
N PHE A 159 -2.06 6.44 1.14
CA PHE A 159 -0.67 6.09 1.41
C PHE A 159 0.23 7.26 1.01
N ALA A 160 0.64 8.07 1.98
CA ALA A 160 1.59 9.15 1.74
C ALA A 160 3.04 8.62 1.60
N GLY A 161 3.33 7.48 2.24
CA GLY A 161 4.54 6.70 2.01
C GLY A 161 4.33 5.56 1.00
N ASP A 162 5.31 4.66 0.92
CA ASP A 162 5.21 3.45 0.11
C ASP A 162 4.12 2.50 0.67
N ALA A 163 3.42 1.83 -0.24
CA ALA A 163 2.43 0.80 0.07
C ALA A 163 2.93 -0.54 -0.53
N ASP A 164 3.34 -1.47 0.32
CA ASP A 164 3.92 -2.75 -0.10
C ASP A 164 2.99 -3.92 0.21
N PHE A 165 2.35 -4.46 -0.82
CA PHE A 165 1.54 -5.68 -0.84
C PHE A 165 2.27 -6.83 -1.56
N GLY A 166 3.59 -6.75 -1.73
CA GLY A 166 4.35 -7.76 -2.46
C GLY A 166 4.17 -9.15 -1.85
N ALA A 167 3.94 -10.16 -2.70
CA ALA A 167 3.67 -11.54 -2.30
C ALA A 167 2.48 -11.72 -1.31
N ALA A 168 1.62 -10.72 -1.14
CA ALA A 168 0.39 -10.88 -0.36
C ALA A 168 -0.61 -11.79 -1.10
N THR A 169 -1.36 -12.60 -0.35
CA THR A 169 -2.44 -13.43 -0.89
C THR A 169 -3.79 -12.94 -0.39
N LEU A 170 -4.69 -12.59 -1.31
CA LEU A 170 -6.03 -12.10 -1.03
C LEU A 170 -7.05 -13.12 -1.54
N HIS A 171 -7.62 -13.88 -0.59
CA HIS A 171 -8.56 -14.96 -0.87
C HIS A 171 -9.97 -14.46 -1.16
N GLY A 172 -10.46 -13.52 -0.34
CA GLY A 172 -11.72 -12.83 -0.57
C GLY A 172 -11.61 -11.72 -1.61
N THR A 173 -12.65 -10.92 -1.72
CA THR A 173 -12.67 -9.73 -2.55
C THR A 173 -11.71 -8.70 -1.98
N ALA A 174 -10.91 -8.08 -2.84
CA ALA A 174 -9.97 -7.04 -2.48
C ALA A 174 -10.39 -5.69 -3.08
N GLU A 175 -10.80 -4.77 -2.22
CA GLU A 175 -11.38 -3.50 -2.62
C GLU A 175 -10.38 -2.37 -2.44
N PHE A 176 -9.93 -1.76 -3.54
CA PHE A 176 -8.99 -0.64 -3.56
C PHE A 176 -9.59 0.56 -4.29
N ARG A 177 -10.91 0.73 -4.32
CA ARG A 177 -11.51 1.79 -5.15
C ARG A 177 -11.15 3.16 -4.60
N ASP A 178 -10.84 4.10 -5.49
CA ASP A 178 -10.43 5.46 -5.15
C ASP A 178 -9.25 5.55 -4.15
N MET A 179 -8.40 4.51 -4.09
CA MET A 179 -7.18 4.52 -3.28
C MET A 179 -6.22 5.58 -3.82
N ARG A 180 -5.47 6.23 -2.93
CA ARG A 180 -4.38 7.14 -3.30
C ARG A 180 -3.05 6.66 -2.76
N CYS A 181 -2.04 6.53 -3.61
CA CYS A 181 -0.67 6.26 -3.21
C CYS A 181 0.27 7.34 -3.76
N GLU A 182 0.95 8.06 -2.87
CA GLU A 182 1.94 9.09 -3.22
C GLU A 182 3.35 8.50 -3.41
N GLY A 183 3.68 7.49 -2.61
CA GLY A 183 4.91 6.71 -2.73
C GLY A 183 4.84 5.60 -3.78
N VAL A 184 5.71 4.61 -3.64
CA VAL A 184 5.68 3.40 -4.46
C VAL A 184 4.53 2.50 -4.02
N ALA A 185 3.71 2.05 -4.98
CA ALA A 185 2.72 1.01 -4.76
C ALA A 185 3.25 -0.33 -5.33
N CYS A 186 3.54 -1.28 -4.46
CA CYS A 186 4.14 -2.57 -4.81
C CYS A 186 3.14 -3.70 -4.57
N PHE A 187 2.82 -4.45 -5.62
CA PHE A 187 2.01 -5.67 -5.66
C PHE A 187 2.77 -6.79 -6.38
N VAL A 188 4.11 -6.72 -6.38
CA VAL A 188 4.96 -7.69 -7.06
C VAL A 188 4.68 -9.08 -6.51
N GLU A 189 4.37 -10.02 -7.41
CA GLU A 189 4.06 -11.42 -7.08
C GLU A 189 2.86 -11.61 -6.13
N ALA A 190 2.04 -10.58 -5.90
CA ALA A 190 0.80 -10.72 -5.15
C ALA A 190 -0.19 -11.65 -5.88
N GLU A 191 -1.04 -12.33 -5.11
CA GLU A 191 -2.06 -13.25 -5.62
C GLU A 191 -3.45 -12.82 -5.15
N PHE A 192 -4.30 -12.47 -6.11
CA PHE A 192 -5.72 -12.16 -5.92
C PHE A 192 -6.52 -13.37 -6.36
N VAL A 193 -6.97 -14.18 -5.39
CA VAL A 193 -7.80 -15.35 -5.66
C VAL A 193 -9.24 -14.93 -5.92
N GLY A 194 -9.76 -14.01 -5.09
CA GLY A 194 -11.01 -13.31 -5.32
C GLY A 194 -10.86 -12.14 -6.30
N ASP A 195 -11.94 -11.39 -6.48
CA ASP A 195 -11.94 -10.21 -7.34
C ASP A 195 -11.14 -9.06 -6.73
N ALA A 196 -10.46 -8.28 -7.55
CA ALA A 196 -9.64 -7.13 -7.14
C ALA A 196 -10.06 -5.87 -7.88
N TRP A 197 -10.54 -4.86 -7.14
CA TRP A 197 -11.09 -3.63 -7.73
C TRP A 197 -10.27 -2.40 -7.34
N PHE A 198 -9.48 -1.90 -8.26
CA PHE A 198 -8.69 -0.67 -8.12
C PHE A 198 -9.37 0.57 -8.71
N ARG A 199 -10.61 0.44 -9.21
CA ARG A 199 -11.28 1.47 -10.01
C ARG A 199 -11.15 2.87 -9.41
N GLY A 200 -10.79 3.85 -10.23
CA GLY A 200 -10.66 5.26 -9.83
C GLY A 200 -9.41 5.59 -9.01
N SER A 201 -8.55 4.61 -8.71
CA SER A 201 -7.35 4.82 -7.91
C SER A 201 -6.33 5.73 -8.59
N ARG A 202 -5.55 6.42 -7.75
CA ARG A 202 -4.48 7.31 -8.17
C ARG A 202 -3.14 6.89 -7.58
N PHE A 203 -2.20 6.60 -8.46
CA PHE A 203 -0.82 6.27 -8.12
C PHE A 203 0.10 7.38 -8.62
N ASP A 204 0.59 8.23 -7.70
CA ASP A 204 1.49 9.34 -8.05
C ASP A 204 2.94 8.85 -8.21
N GLY A 205 3.37 7.86 -7.42
CA GLY A 205 4.67 7.20 -7.54
C GLY A 205 4.67 6.01 -8.51
N VAL A 206 5.76 5.24 -8.48
CA VAL A 206 5.90 4.02 -9.31
C VAL A 206 4.93 2.95 -8.82
N THR A 207 4.27 2.26 -9.76
CA THR A 207 3.35 1.17 -9.46
C THR A 207 3.86 -0.14 -10.05
N GLN A 208 3.92 -1.18 -9.24
CA GLN A 208 4.51 -2.47 -9.62
C GLN A 208 3.51 -3.60 -9.40
N PHE A 209 2.98 -4.14 -10.48
CA PHE A 209 2.17 -5.35 -10.56
C PHE A 209 2.95 -6.48 -11.26
N ARG A 210 4.28 -6.42 -11.26
CA ARG A 210 5.10 -7.41 -11.97
C ARG A 210 4.87 -8.81 -11.40
N GLY A 211 4.55 -9.76 -12.25
CA GLY A 211 4.29 -11.15 -11.86
C GLY A 211 3.04 -11.34 -10.97
N VAL A 212 2.18 -10.32 -10.85
CA VAL A 212 0.91 -10.45 -10.11
C VAL A 212 0.03 -11.53 -10.74
N ARG A 213 -0.72 -12.26 -9.92
CA ARG A 213 -1.71 -13.25 -10.38
C ARG A 213 -3.10 -12.84 -9.93
N HIS A 214 -4.00 -12.63 -10.89
CA HIS A 214 -5.42 -12.43 -10.67
C HIS A 214 -6.18 -13.66 -11.15
N ALA A 215 -6.62 -14.51 -10.22
CA ALA A 215 -7.51 -15.62 -10.52
C ALA A 215 -8.96 -15.14 -10.71
N GLY A 216 -9.41 -14.21 -9.86
CA GLY A 216 -10.67 -13.48 -10.00
C GLY A 216 -10.61 -12.35 -11.04
N GLU A 217 -11.66 -11.54 -11.09
CA GLU A 217 -11.70 -10.34 -11.93
C GLU A 217 -10.74 -9.27 -11.42
N ALA A 218 -10.16 -8.48 -12.33
CA ALA A 218 -9.23 -7.41 -12.00
C ALA A 218 -9.67 -6.11 -12.68
N GLY A 219 -10.17 -5.16 -11.90
CA GLY A 219 -10.69 -3.89 -12.42
C GLY A 219 -9.80 -2.70 -12.10
N PHE A 220 -9.15 -2.16 -13.11
CA PHE A 220 -8.31 -0.94 -13.09
C PHE A 220 -8.94 0.21 -13.89
N GLY A 221 -10.25 0.16 -14.14
CA GLY A 221 -10.95 1.22 -14.86
C GLY A 221 -10.81 2.58 -14.16
N ASP A 222 -10.76 3.67 -14.93
CA ASP A 222 -10.57 5.04 -14.42
C ASP A 222 -9.30 5.27 -13.58
N CYS A 223 -8.38 4.30 -13.50
CA CYS A 223 -7.14 4.47 -12.74
C CYS A 223 -6.22 5.52 -13.38
N ARG A 224 -5.52 6.26 -12.54
CA ARG A 224 -4.47 7.18 -12.96
C ARG A 224 -3.12 6.74 -12.42
N PHE A 225 -2.24 6.32 -13.32
CA PHE A 225 -0.83 6.02 -13.04
C PHE A 225 0.02 7.22 -13.50
N ALA A 226 0.37 8.12 -12.58
CA ALA A 226 1.21 9.27 -12.90
C ALA A 226 2.70 8.91 -12.93
N GLY A 227 3.12 7.93 -12.11
CA GLY A 227 4.42 7.27 -12.21
C GLY A 227 4.45 6.16 -13.26
N ALA A 228 5.61 5.50 -13.40
CA ALA A 228 5.72 4.31 -14.25
C ALA A 228 4.90 3.16 -13.66
N ALA A 229 4.18 2.43 -14.51
CA ALA A 229 3.36 1.29 -14.15
C ALA A 229 3.88 0.01 -14.81
N ASP A 230 4.25 -0.97 -14.00
CA ASP A 230 4.82 -2.24 -14.44
C ASP A 230 3.87 -3.41 -14.18
N PHE A 231 3.19 -3.88 -15.21
CA PHE A 231 2.38 -5.09 -15.27
C PHE A 231 3.11 -6.21 -16.04
N GLY A 232 4.45 -6.15 -16.11
CA GLY A 232 5.25 -7.17 -16.76
C GLY A 232 4.99 -8.55 -16.14
N GLU A 233 4.84 -9.58 -16.97
CA GLU A 233 4.58 -10.96 -16.53
C GLU A 233 3.30 -11.12 -15.68
N ALA A 234 2.42 -10.11 -15.62
CA ALA A 234 1.14 -10.20 -14.92
C ALA A 234 0.23 -11.26 -15.57
N GLU A 235 -0.46 -12.03 -14.75
CA GLU A 235 -1.39 -13.07 -15.17
C GLU A 235 -2.81 -12.73 -14.75
N PHE A 236 -3.68 -12.50 -15.73
CA PHE A 236 -5.11 -12.28 -15.55
C PHE A 236 -5.87 -13.52 -16.05
N ALA A 237 -6.20 -14.41 -15.13
CA ALA A 237 -7.03 -15.59 -15.39
C ALA A 237 -8.51 -15.23 -15.51
N GLY A 238 -8.98 -14.26 -14.71
CA GLY A 238 -10.28 -13.61 -14.86
C GLY A 238 -10.32 -12.51 -15.91
N ASN A 239 -11.43 -11.77 -15.94
CA ASN A 239 -11.59 -10.57 -16.74
C ASN A 239 -10.67 -9.45 -16.23
N ALA A 240 -10.02 -8.71 -17.12
CA ALA A 240 -9.15 -7.59 -16.76
C ALA A 240 -9.61 -6.29 -17.43
N GLY A 241 -10.06 -5.33 -16.63
CA GLY A 241 -10.53 -4.02 -17.09
C GLY A 241 -9.51 -2.93 -16.84
N PHE A 242 -9.26 -2.09 -17.85
CA PHE A 242 -8.41 -0.90 -17.86
C PHE A 242 -9.11 0.23 -18.64
N GLU A 243 -10.43 0.19 -18.73
CA GLU A 243 -11.22 1.20 -19.42
C GLU A 243 -10.97 2.58 -18.83
N GLU A 244 -10.72 3.57 -19.69
CA GLU A 244 -10.42 4.96 -19.28
C GLU A 244 -9.19 5.10 -18.36
N ALA A 245 -8.40 4.04 -18.16
CA ALA A 245 -7.17 4.11 -17.39
C ALA A 245 -6.13 4.99 -18.11
N ARG A 246 -5.40 5.80 -17.33
CA ARG A 246 -4.40 6.74 -17.85
C ARG A 246 -3.02 6.40 -17.33
N PHE A 247 -2.09 6.18 -18.24
CA PHE A 247 -0.69 5.92 -17.97
C PHE A 247 0.14 7.13 -18.40
N GLY A 248 0.51 7.96 -17.43
CA GLY A 248 1.24 9.21 -17.66
C GLY A 248 2.73 9.03 -18.00
N GLN A 249 3.31 7.88 -17.63
CA GLN A 249 4.70 7.51 -17.91
C GLN A 249 4.76 6.12 -18.57
N MET A 250 5.88 5.40 -18.39
CA MET A 250 6.05 4.05 -18.95
C MET A 250 4.94 3.12 -18.45
N ALA A 251 4.26 2.45 -19.39
CA ALA A 251 3.33 1.35 -19.12
C ALA A 251 3.91 0.05 -19.68
N ASN A 252 4.36 -0.83 -18.79
CA ASN A 252 4.93 -2.12 -19.19
C ASN A 252 3.92 -3.25 -19.00
N PHE A 253 3.56 -3.93 -20.07
CA PHE A 253 2.74 -5.14 -20.12
C PHE A 253 3.50 -6.29 -20.80
N ALA A 254 4.83 -6.23 -20.84
CA ALA A 254 5.64 -7.25 -21.48
C ALA A 254 5.37 -8.62 -20.86
N ALA A 255 5.15 -9.62 -21.71
CA ALA A 255 4.79 -10.99 -21.32
C ALA A 255 3.52 -11.13 -20.46
N ALA A 256 2.70 -10.08 -20.30
CA ALA A 256 1.43 -10.17 -19.59
C ALA A 256 0.47 -11.14 -20.30
N ARG A 257 -0.33 -11.86 -19.53
CA ARG A 257 -1.25 -12.89 -20.01
C ARG A 257 -2.69 -12.56 -19.62
N PHE A 258 -3.55 -12.42 -20.62
CA PHE A 258 -4.99 -12.21 -20.46
C PHE A 258 -5.73 -13.43 -20.99
N ASP A 259 -6.21 -14.29 -20.10
CA ASP A 259 -6.88 -15.55 -20.47
C ASP A 259 -8.36 -15.34 -20.85
N ARG A 260 -9.01 -14.31 -20.30
CA ARG A 260 -10.40 -13.91 -20.59
C ARG A 260 -10.43 -12.55 -21.28
N GLY A 261 -11.50 -11.77 -21.08
CA GLY A 261 -11.63 -10.46 -21.70
C GLY A 261 -10.58 -9.49 -21.16
N ALA A 262 -10.02 -8.69 -22.05
CA ALA A 262 -9.16 -7.58 -21.72
C ALA A 262 -9.78 -6.30 -22.28
N TRP A 263 -10.17 -5.39 -21.40
CA TRP A 263 -10.80 -4.13 -21.76
C TRP A 263 -9.85 -2.97 -21.55
N PHE A 264 -9.57 -2.24 -22.60
CA PHE A 264 -8.72 -1.05 -22.63
C PHE A 264 -9.44 0.10 -23.34
N SER A 265 -10.77 0.03 -23.48
CA SER A 265 -11.53 1.04 -24.21
C SER A 265 -11.27 2.42 -23.60
N ASN A 266 -10.95 3.41 -24.44
CA ASN A 266 -10.57 4.77 -24.04
C ASN A 266 -9.35 4.89 -23.09
N ALA A 267 -8.54 3.84 -22.94
CA ALA A 267 -7.31 3.92 -22.17
C ALA A 267 -6.29 4.85 -22.87
N ALA A 268 -5.57 5.64 -22.07
CA ALA A 268 -4.58 6.58 -22.55
C ALA A 268 -3.16 6.18 -22.13
N PHE A 269 -2.28 6.00 -23.10
CA PHE A 269 -0.86 5.73 -22.89
C PHE A 269 -0.05 6.96 -23.33
N ASP A 270 0.10 7.92 -22.41
CA ASP A 270 0.77 9.20 -22.67
C ASP A 270 2.31 9.05 -22.69
N GLY A 271 2.83 8.02 -22.02
CA GLY A 271 4.23 7.62 -22.06
C GLY A 271 4.52 6.45 -23.01
N ARG A 272 5.74 5.90 -22.91
CA ARG A 272 6.13 4.70 -23.67
C ARG A 272 5.30 3.50 -23.20
N SER A 273 4.81 2.69 -24.14
CA SER A 273 4.09 1.46 -23.81
C SER A 273 4.77 0.23 -24.43
N ASN A 274 4.89 -0.82 -23.61
CA ASN A 274 5.51 -2.08 -23.98
C ASN A 274 4.51 -3.24 -23.84
N PHE A 275 4.17 -3.87 -24.96
CA PHE A 275 3.32 -5.07 -25.00
C PHE A 275 4.06 -6.27 -25.62
N GLU A 276 5.40 -6.24 -25.62
CA GLU A 276 6.19 -7.32 -26.19
C GLU A 276 5.84 -8.66 -25.53
N ARG A 277 5.52 -9.66 -26.36
CA ARG A 277 5.11 -11.01 -25.92
C ARG A 277 3.85 -11.06 -25.05
N ALA A 278 3.10 -9.95 -24.93
CA ALA A 278 1.80 -9.99 -24.28
C ALA A 278 0.85 -10.93 -25.03
N ARG A 279 0.03 -11.69 -24.29
CA ARG A 279 -0.86 -12.70 -24.84
C ARG A 279 -2.30 -12.39 -24.45
N PHE A 280 -3.14 -12.22 -25.46
CA PHE A 280 -4.58 -12.03 -25.31
C PHE A 280 -5.30 -13.25 -25.90
N ARG A 281 -5.86 -14.10 -25.04
CA ARG A 281 -6.60 -15.30 -25.48
C ARG A 281 -8.08 -15.02 -25.67
N GLY A 282 -8.67 -14.19 -24.82
CA GLY A 282 -10.08 -13.83 -24.89
C GLY A 282 -10.37 -12.63 -25.78
N ARG A 283 -11.54 -12.02 -25.56
CA ARG A 283 -11.95 -10.82 -26.29
C ARG A 283 -11.09 -9.63 -25.88
N ARG A 284 -10.91 -8.72 -26.82
CA ARG A 284 -10.08 -7.52 -26.68
C ARG A 284 -10.95 -6.33 -27.06
N HIS A 285 -10.96 -5.33 -26.19
CA HIS A 285 -11.69 -4.08 -26.38
C HIS A 285 -10.69 -2.95 -26.32
N PHE A 286 -10.24 -2.46 -27.48
CA PHE A 286 -9.23 -1.41 -27.61
C PHE A 286 -9.80 -0.16 -28.29
N GLU A 287 -11.13 -0.04 -28.33
CA GLU A 287 -11.79 1.09 -28.98
C GLU A 287 -11.42 2.39 -28.26
N GLY A 288 -10.98 3.41 -29.01
CA GLY A 288 -10.68 4.73 -28.44
C GLY A 288 -9.36 4.86 -27.67
N ILE A 289 -8.46 3.86 -27.71
CA ILE A 289 -7.15 4.02 -27.07
C ILE A 289 -6.34 5.20 -27.66
N SER A 290 -5.62 5.91 -26.81
CA SER A 290 -4.62 6.89 -27.23
C SER A 290 -3.21 6.39 -26.91
N LEU A 291 -2.29 6.64 -27.84
CA LEU A 291 -0.90 6.19 -27.76
C LEU A 291 0.05 7.36 -28.03
N ALA A 292 1.12 7.48 -27.25
CA ALA A 292 2.23 8.37 -27.54
C ALA A 292 2.99 7.95 -28.83
N ALA A 293 3.80 8.83 -29.40
CA ALA A 293 4.53 8.57 -30.65
C ALA A 293 5.60 7.45 -30.55
N GLN A 294 6.04 7.09 -29.34
CA GLN A 294 7.01 6.01 -29.10
C GLN A 294 6.33 4.79 -28.48
N VAL A 295 5.99 3.82 -29.32
CA VAL A 295 5.26 2.60 -28.95
C VAL A 295 5.97 1.34 -29.44
N SER A 296 5.80 0.24 -28.70
CA SER A 296 6.24 -1.06 -29.19
C SER A 296 5.51 -1.45 -30.50
N PRO A 297 6.15 -2.21 -31.41
CA PRO A 297 5.52 -2.67 -32.65
C PRO A 297 4.22 -3.48 -32.42
N VAL A 298 4.15 -4.22 -31.31
CA VAL A 298 2.95 -4.98 -30.90
C VAL A 298 1.81 -4.03 -30.53
N ALA A 299 2.09 -2.94 -29.83
CA ALA A 299 1.08 -1.92 -29.52
C ALA A 299 0.55 -1.23 -30.79
N GLN A 300 1.41 -0.97 -31.77
CA GLN A 300 0.99 -0.46 -33.09
C GLN A 300 0.08 -1.46 -33.82
N GLN A 301 0.38 -2.76 -33.75
CA GLN A 301 -0.47 -3.80 -34.33
C GLN A 301 -1.83 -3.91 -33.62
N ILE A 302 -1.85 -3.81 -32.30
CA ILE A 302 -3.09 -3.78 -31.51
C ILE A 302 -3.96 -2.58 -31.93
N ALA A 303 -3.38 -1.39 -32.03
CA ALA A 303 -4.09 -0.19 -32.48
C ALA A 303 -4.54 -0.27 -33.96
N ALA A 304 -3.72 -0.84 -34.84
CA ALA A 304 -4.02 -0.97 -36.26
C ALA A 304 -5.16 -1.99 -36.55
N LEU A 305 -5.30 -3.03 -35.73
CA LEU A 305 -6.39 -4.01 -35.85
C LEU A 305 -7.77 -3.38 -35.61
N GLU A 306 -7.86 -2.30 -34.83
CA GLU A 306 -9.11 -1.57 -34.58
C GLU A 306 -9.44 -0.59 -35.73
N GLN A 307 -8.45 0.09 -36.31
CA GLN A 307 -8.67 0.95 -37.49
C GLN A 307 -9.24 0.15 -38.68
N PHE A 308 -8.88 -1.12 -38.82
CA PHE A 308 -9.40 -2.01 -39.86
C PHE A 308 -10.84 -2.48 -39.64
N ARG A 309 -11.33 -2.50 -38.39
CA ARG A 309 -12.71 -2.90 -38.06
C ARG A 309 -13.74 -1.81 -38.34
N PHE A 310 -13.34 -0.54 -38.26
CA PHE A 310 -14.23 0.61 -38.50
C PHE A 310 -13.96 1.34 -39.83
N GLY A 311 -12.88 1.00 -40.55
CA GLY A 311 -12.54 1.54 -41.88
C GLY A 311 -13.30 0.94 -43.08
N ARG A 312 -14.42 0.25 -42.85
CA ARG A 312 -15.34 -0.18 -43.93
C ARG A 312 -16.78 0.21 -43.61
N ARG A 313 -17.12 1.48 -43.86
CA ARG A 313 -18.22 1.92 -44.71
C ARG A 313 -18.12 3.42 -44.96
#